data_AF-A0A3P9N7S0-F1
#
_entry.id   AF-A0A3P9N7S0-F1
#
_cell.length_a   1.000
_cell.length_b   1.000
_cell.length_c   1.000
_cell.angle_alpha   90.00
_cell.angle_beta   90.00
_cell.angle_gamma   90.00
#
_symmetry.space_group_name_H-M   'P 1'
#
loop_
_entity.id
_entity.type
_entity.pdbx_description
1 polymer ?
#
loop_
_entity_poly.entity_id
_entity_poly.type
_entity_poly.pdbx_seq_one_letter_code
_entity_poly.pdbx_strand_id
1 'polypeptide(L)'
;MSGGTNLGFPGTNQALAHRKKDSSPSARFWESPDTLTQLEVVRQWIGKHYKKYVLVDAPSCQVLAAVTLQLLQFQEEAFGRQAPNPALTKLPAHCFLDLQPGGGLGHILGTAYKFKVEQGWRRFDLQNPSRTERNVEMFGVIEKALIQNNCVSIPVVFIDPTVDLELSSRLTGIIIKHKGAITEDSIMATHHVYGSLASTEEDEWMRPVMRKDKHVLVHWGMHPDSYDSWLSSSDVEGDVEDVPHVERPWRVHAGWVLDTDVFNEWMNEEDYCVNERNLPLILRQRIHLQEDQVCDSKSTPLKKRRRSPSPSTDGRKKGKKGRRRGQQEEEPEEDLTKDMEDPTPVPNMEVVTLPKNVNLKKDSENTPVKGGIMADLGKEEDEGRSEIPRLSEGEDNITEQTHHIIIPSYTSWFNYNSIHSIEKRALPEFFSGKNKSKTPEM
;
A
#
# COMPACT_ATOMS: atom_id res chain seq x y z
N MET A 1 -32.08 15.93 48.47
CA MET A 1 -31.12 16.97 48.05
C MET A 1 -29.73 16.47 48.41
N SER A 2 -28.75 16.34 47.50
CA SER A 2 -28.81 16.52 46.04
C SER A 2 -27.79 15.58 45.38
N GLY A 3 -28.12 15.02 44.22
CA GLY A 3 -27.17 14.24 43.43
C GLY A 3 -26.25 15.12 42.59
N GLY A 4 -25.03 14.65 42.33
CA GLY A 4 -24.07 15.28 41.43
C GLY A 4 -23.51 14.24 40.45
N THR A 5 -24.18 14.07 39.32
CA THR A 5 -23.77 13.13 38.27
C THR A 5 -22.67 13.72 37.40
N ASN A 6 -21.43 13.23 37.53
CA ASN A 6 -20.37 13.51 36.56
C ASN A 6 -20.67 12.77 35.23
N LEU A 7 -21.33 13.45 34.30
CA LEU A 7 -21.44 13.01 32.92
C LEU A 7 -20.10 13.23 32.21
N GLY A 8 -19.27 12.19 32.18
CA GLY A 8 -18.09 12.16 31.31
C GLY A 8 -18.53 12.12 29.85
N PHE A 9 -18.10 13.10 29.06
CA PHE A 9 -18.28 13.06 27.61
C PHE A 9 -17.42 11.91 27.04
N PRO A 10 -17.94 11.09 26.10
CA PRO A 10 -17.11 10.15 25.38
C PRO A 10 -16.18 10.94 24.44
N GLY A 11 -14.90 10.99 24.76
CA GLY A 11 -13.89 11.50 23.85
C GLY A 11 -13.81 10.62 22.62
N THR A 12 -13.96 11.20 21.43
CA THR A 12 -13.65 10.54 20.16
C THR A 12 -12.15 10.34 20.06
N ASN A 13 -11.66 9.20 20.56
CA ASN A 13 -10.36 8.69 20.18
C ASN A 13 -10.41 8.31 18.70
N GLN A 14 -10.00 9.24 17.82
CA GLN A 14 -9.43 8.83 16.54
C GLN A 14 -8.20 8.01 16.87
N ALA A 15 -8.30 6.69 16.68
CA ALA A 15 -7.13 5.83 16.70
C ALA A 15 -6.42 6.03 15.36
N LEU A 16 -5.36 6.84 15.36
CA LEU A 16 -4.43 6.91 14.22
C LEU A 16 -4.00 5.50 13.83
N ALA A 17 -4.01 5.22 12.53
CA ALA A 17 -3.78 3.91 11.94
C ALA A 17 -2.29 3.51 12.03
N HIS A 18 -1.82 3.22 13.25
CA HIS A 18 -0.44 2.79 13.47
C HIS A 18 -0.25 1.29 13.18
N ARG A 19 0.82 0.96 12.47
CA ARG A 19 1.29 -0.41 12.25
C ARG A 19 1.53 -1.14 13.58
N LYS A 20 1.28 -2.46 13.60
CA LYS A 20 1.64 -3.31 14.75
C LYS A 20 3.15 -3.33 14.96
N LYS A 21 3.60 -3.54 16.20
CA LYS A 21 5.03 -3.72 16.52
C LYS A 21 5.50 -5.17 16.35
N ASP A 22 4.55 -6.08 16.19
CA ASP A 22 4.65 -7.54 16.26
C ASP A 22 3.56 -8.17 15.38
N SER A 23 3.74 -9.41 14.93
CA SER A 23 2.75 -10.11 14.09
C SER A 23 1.54 -10.65 14.89
N SER A 24 1.13 -9.93 15.94
CA SER A 24 0.12 -10.36 16.92
C SER A 24 -1.21 -10.73 16.25
N PRO A 25 -1.77 -11.92 16.56
CA PRO A 25 -2.96 -12.44 15.90
C PRO A 25 -4.25 -11.73 16.34
N SER A 26 -5.11 -11.41 15.38
CA SER A 26 -6.38 -10.72 15.65
C SER A 26 -7.43 -11.69 16.22
N ALA A 27 -7.55 -11.75 17.55
CA ALA A 27 -8.63 -12.46 18.24
C ALA A 27 -10.01 -12.05 17.69
N ARG A 28 -10.24 -10.74 17.48
CA ARG A 28 -11.48 -10.20 16.90
C ARG A 28 -11.85 -10.80 15.54
N PHE A 29 -10.86 -11.10 14.70
CA PHE A 29 -11.11 -11.75 13.40
C PHE A 29 -11.50 -13.22 13.58
N TRP A 30 -10.72 -13.97 14.38
CA TRP A 30 -10.91 -15.40 14.60
C TRP A 30 -12.18 -15.75 15.38
N GLU A 31 -12.62 -14.86 16.27
CA GLU A 31 -13.85 -14.99 17.06
C GLU A 31 -15.09 -14.42 16.35
N SER A 32 -14.94 -13.78 15.17
CA SER A 32 -16.07 -13.18 14.45
C SER A 32 -17.07 -14.23 13.92
N PRO A 33 -18.40 -13.97 13.96
CA PRO A 33 -19.42 -14.92 13.52
C PRO A 33 -19.19 -15.46 12.10
N ASP A 34 -18.71 -14.62 11.19
CA ASP A 34 -18.53 -14.95 9.79
C ASP A 34 -17.27 -15.80 9.57
N THR A 35 -16.20 -15.56 10.33
CA THR A 35 -15.02 -16.44 10.34
C THR A 35 -15.36 -17.78 10.98
N LEU A 36 -16.15 -17.81 12.05
CA LEU A 36 -16.68 -19.05 12.65
C LEU A 36 -17.60 -19.82 11.68
N THR A 37 -18.31 -19.11 10.80
CA THR A 37 -19.15 -19.71 9.74
C THR A 37 -18.29 -20.28 8.61
N GLN A 38 -17.24 -19.59 8.16
CA GLN A 38 -16.29 -20.11 7.18
C GLN A 38 -15.49 -21.32 7.75
N LEU A 39 -15.12 -21.28 9.03
CA LEU A 39 -14.48 -22.39 9.73
C LEU A 39 -15.32 -23.67 9.78
N GLU A 40 -16.64 -23.63 9.55
CA GLU A 40 -17.47 -24.84 9.43
C GLU A 40 -17.05 -25.69 8.23
N VAL A 41 -16.63 -25.06 7.12
CA VAL A 41 -16.12 -25.75 5.92
C VAL A 41 -14.81 -26.48 6.24
N VAL A 42 -13.88 -25.78 6.91
CA VAL A 42 -12.62 -26.34 7.41
C VAL A 42 -12.88 -27.49 8.39
N ARG A 43 -13.80 -27.32 9.35
CA ARG A 43 -14.18 -28.31 10.35
C ARG A 43 -14.74 -29.59 9.72
N GLN A 44 -15.63 -29.47 8.72
CA GLN A 44 -16.17 -30.60 7.98
C GLN A 44 -15.08 -31.32 7.18
N TRP A 45 -14.19 -30.56 6.51
CA TRP A 45 -13.09 -31.14 5.75
C TRP A 45 -12.10 -31.91 6.64
N ILE A 46 -11.68 -31.35 7.78
CA ILE A 46 -10.84 -32.04 8.78
C ILE A 46 -11.58 -33.28 9.32
N GLY A 47 -12.87 -33.16 9.63
CA GLY A 47 -13.71 -34.28 10.09
C GLY A 47 -13.82 -35.45 9.11
N LYS A 48 -13.63 -35.18 7.81
CA LYS A 48 -13.56 -36.19 6.74
C LYS A 48 -12.14 -36.73 6.53
N HIS A 49 -11.15 -35.86 6.31
CA HIS A 49 -9.80 -36.24 5.87
C HIS A 49 -8.88 -36.65 7.02
N TYR A 50 -9.04 -36.06 8.21
CA TYR A 50 -8.28 -36.40 9.43
C TYR A 50 -9.13 -37.18 10.45
N LYS A 51 -10.25 -37.79 10.01
CA LYS A 51 -11.28 -38.45 10.84
C LYS A 51 -10.73 -39.29 12.00
N LYS A 52 -9.69 -40.11 11.77
CA LYS A 52 -9.02 -40.96 12.77
C LYS A 52 -8.58 -40.17 14.02
N TYR A 53 -8.17 -38.92 13.85
CA TYR A 53 -7.57 -38.08 14.89
C TYR A 53 -8.56 -37.09 15.54
N VAL A 54 -9.73 -36.86 14.92
CA VAL A 54 -10.73 -35.90 15.43
C VAL A 54 -12.09 -36.52 15.80
N LEU A 55 -12.39 -37.75 15.41
CA LEU A 55 -13.72 -38.35 15.63
C LEU A 55 -14.11 -38.52 17.12
N VAL A 56 -13.12 -38.75 18.00
CA VAL A 56 -13.34 -38.98 19.44
C VAL A 56 -13.52 -37.68 20.22
N ASP A 57 -12.95 -36.58 19.71
CA ASP A 57 -12.87 -35.27 20.35
C ASP A 57 -13.06 -34.21 19.25
N ALA A 58 -14.28 -34.19 18.68
CA ALA A 58 -14.60 -33.43 17.48
C ALA A 58 -14.71 -31.93 17.79
N PRO A 59 -13.79 -31.08 17.31
CA PRO A 59 -13.77 -29.68 17.69
C PRO A 59 -14.92 -28.90 17.05
N SER A 60 -15.43 -27.90 17.76
CA SER A 60 -16.30 -26.86 17.18
C SER A 60 -15.47 -25.77 16.49
N CYS A 61 -16.10 -24.89 15.71
CA CYS A 61 -15.43 -23.76 15.08
C CYS A 61 -14.73 -22.84 16.10
N GLN A 62 -15.30 -22.64 17.29
CA GLN A 62 -14.68 -21.86 18.36
C GLN A 62 -13.41 -22.53 18.89
N VAL A 63 -13.39 -23.86 19.00
CA VAL A 63 -12.19 -24.62 19.39
C VAL A 63 -11.12 -24.54 18.29
N LEU A 64 -11.50 -24.63 17.01
CA LEU A 64 -10.56 -24.45 15.90
C LEU A 64 -9.98 -23.03 15.85
N ALA A 65 -10.81 -21.99 16.03
CA ALA A 65 -10.35 -20.61 16.13
C ALA A 65 -9.37 -20.42 17.31
N ALA A 66 -9.71 -20.93 18.49
CA ALA A 66 -8.84 -20.85 19.67
C ALA A 66 -7.52 -21.63 19.53
N VAL A 67 -7.51 -22.75 18.80
CA VAL A 67 -6.27 -23.47 18.47
C VAL A 67 -5.45 -22.70 17.43
N THR A 68 -6.10 -22.10 16.43
CA THR A 68 -5.43 -21.26 15.41
C THR A 68 -4.76 -20.05 16.04
N LEU A 69 -5.43 -19.37 16.98
CA LEU A 69 -4.85 -18.27 17.76
C LEU A 69 -3.63 -18.70 18.58
N GLN A 70 -3.68 -19.85 19.26
CA GLN A 70 -2.52 -20.38 20.00
C GLN A 70 -1.36 -20.76 19.08
N LEU A 71 -1.64 -21.30 17.88
CA LEU A 71 -0.60 -21.62 16.89
C LEU A 71 0.07 -20.34 16.37
N LEU A 72 -0.71 -19.32 16.00
CA LEU A 72 -0.19 -18.02 15.57
C LEU A 72 0.63 -17.32 16.67
N GLN A 73 0.16 -17.36 17.92
CA GLN A 73 0.91 -16.82 19.07
C GLN A 73 2.23 -17.56 19.25
N PHE A 74 2.22 -18.90 19.30
CA PHE A 74 3.44 -19.70 19.45
C PHE A 74 4.42 -19.48 18.29
N GLN A 75 3.91 -19.30 17.06
CA GLN A 75 4.74 -19.00 15.90
C GLN A 75 5.49 -17.67 16.06
N GLU A 76 4.84 -16.60 16.53
CA GLU A 76 5.54 -15.32 16.74
C GLU A 76 6.47 -15.36 17.98
N GLU A 77 6.10 -16.08 19.04
CA GLU A 77 6.94 -16.24 20.24
C GLU A 77 8.20 -17.10 20.00
N ALA A 78 8.10 -18.16 19.18
CA ALA A 78 9.20 -19.10 18.93
C ALA A 78 9.96 -18.85 17.62
N PHE A 79 9.33 -18.21 16.62
CA PHE A 79 9.87 -17.99 15.28
C PHE A 79 9.74 -16.54 14.78
N GLY A 80 9.19 -15.62 15.57
CA GLY A 80 9.05 -14.21 15.21
C GLY A 80 10.37 -13.44 15.09
N ARG A 81 10.29 -12.22 14.57
CA ARG A 81 11.41 -11.25 14.47
C ARG A 81 12.13 -10.98 15.80
N GLN A 82 11.44 -11.18 16.92
CA GLN A 82 11.97 -10.99 18.28
C GLN A 82 12.37 -12.30 18.97
N ALA A 83 12.21 -13.46 18.31
CA ALA A 83 12.50 -14.76 18.91
C ALA A 83 14.03 -15.01 19.00
N PRO A 84 14.56 -15.43 20.15
CA PRO A 84 15.99 -15.65 20.32
C PRO A 84 16.43 -16.95 19.63
N ASN A 85 17.11 -16.82 18.49
CA ASN A 85 17.63 -17.94 17.67
C ASN A 85 16.53 -18.92 17.21
N PRO A 86 15.64 -18.50 16.28
CA PRO A 86 14.47 -19.28 15.88
C PRO A 86 14.87 -20.58 15.18
N ALA A 87 14.27 -21.70 15.60
CA ALA A 87 14.61 -23.04 15.10
C ALA A 87 13.96 -23.40 13.75
N LEU A 88 12.98 -22.60 13.30
CA LEU A 88 12.27 -22.73 12.02
C LEU A 88 11.95 -21.32 11.49
N THR A 89 11.81 -21.20 10.17
CA THR A 89 11.12 -20.08 9.51
C THR A 89 9.63 -20.13 9.84
N LYS A 90 8.96 -18.98 9.92
CA LYS A 90 7.50 -18.89 10.09
C LYS A 90 6.75 -19.55 8.92
N LEU A 91 5.64 -20.21 9.21
CA LEU A 91 4.68 -20.63 8.19
C LEU A 91 3.97 -19.38 7.64
N PRO A 92 3.84 -19.20 6.31
CA PRO A 92 3.27 -17.98 5.74
C PRO A 92 1.85 -17.67 6.24
N ALA A 93 1.57 -16.40 6.54
CA ALA A 93 0.26 -16.00 7.10
C ALA A 93 -0.93 -16.38 6.21
N HIS A 94 -0.81 -16.31 4.88
CA HIS A 94 -1.88 -16.73 3.96
C HIS A 94 -2.29 -18.20 4.15
N CYS A 95 -1.38 -19.10 4.58
CA CYS A 95 -1.74 -20.48 4.89
C CYS A 95 -2.68 -20.61 6.10
N PHE A 96 -2.63 -19.67 7.05
CA PHE A 96 -3.61 -19.61 8.14
C PHE A 96 -4.92 -18.95 7.70
N LEU A 97 -4.89 -18.02 6.74
CA LEU A 97 -6.08 -17.32 6.23
C LEU A 97 -6.83 -18.10 5.13
N ASP A 98 -6.24 -19.18 4.60
CA ASP A 98 -6.90 -20.06 3.65
C ASP A 98 -7.90 -21.02 4.33
N LEU A 99 -9.15 -20.56 4.43
CA LEU A 99 -10.29 -21.29 4.98
C LEU A 99 -10.98 -22.25 3.97
N GLN A 100 -10.40 -22.50 2.80
CA GLN A 100 -11.01 -23.38 1.78
C GLN A 100 -10.97 -24.87 2.18
N PRO A 101 -11.86 -25.72 1.64
CA PRO A 101 -11.88 -27.15 1.95
C PRO A 101 -10.68 -27.87 1.29
N GLY A 102 -9.62 -28.09 2.06
CA GLY A 102 -8.32 -28.56 1.58
C GLY A 102 -7.27 -27.46 1.45
N GLY A 103 -7.62 -26.25 1.89
CA GLY A 103 -6.70 -25.14 2.02
C GLY A 103 -5.71 -25.28 3.18
N GLY A 104 -4.78 -24.33 3.25
CA GLY A 104 -3.68 -24.30 4.22
C GLY A 104 -4.14 -24.51 5.66
N LEU A 105 -5.21 -23.84 6.11
CA LEU A 105 -5.68 -23.94 7.49
C LEU A 105 -6.22 -25.34 7.83
N GLY A 106 -6.84 -26.01 6.85
CA GLY A 106 -7.28 -27.40 6.96
C GLY A 106 -6.10 -28.36 7.19
N HIS A 107 -5.01 -28.16 6.45
CA HIS A 107 -3.79 -28.96 6.60
C HIS A 107 -3.02 -28.64 7.88
N ILE A 108 -2.94 -27.36 8.29
CA ILE A 108 -2.36 -26.93 9.58
C ILE A 108 -3.08 -27.61 10.74
N LEU A 109 -4.41 -27.39 10.86
CA LEU A 109 -5.19 -27.88 11.98
C LEU A 109 -5.29 -29.42 11.96
N GLY A 110 -5.56 -30.03 10.81
CA GLY A 110 -5.61 -31.48 10.70
C GLY A 110 -4.30 -32.15 11.15
N THR A 111 -3.16 -31.59 10.74
CA THR A 111 -1.83 -32.11 11.11
C THR A 111 -1.50 -31.84 12.58
N ALA A 112 -1.91 -30.70 13.14
CA ALA A 112 -1.81 -30.43 14.58
C ALA A 112 -2.66 -31.41 15.42
N TYR A 113 -3.89 -31.74 15.00
CA TYR A 113 -4.74 -32.73 15.67
C TYR A 113 -4.18 -34.15 15.55
N LYS A 114 -3.61 -34.52 14.40
CA LYS A 114 -2.83 -35.77 14.25
C LYS A 114 -1.70 -35.83 15.28
N PHE A 115 -0.86 -34.80 15.34
CA PHE A 115 0.29 -34.74 16.25
C PHE A 115 -0.15 -34.77 17.72
N LYS A 116 -1.19 -34.02 18.11
CA LYS A 116 -1.82 -34.08 19.45
C LYS A 116 -2.15 -35.52 19.86
N VAL A 117 -2.79 -36.29 18.98
CA VAL A 117 -3.18 -37.68 19.26
C VAL A 117 -1.97 -38.61 19.32
N GLU A 118 -1.02 -38.46 18.39
CA GLU A 118 0.19 -39.29 18.33
C GLU A 118 1.14 -39.04 19.51
N GLN A 119 1.12 -37.84 20.12
CA GLN A 119 1.80 -37.50 21.38
C GLN A 119 0.95 -37.77 22.64
N GLY A 120 -0.27 -38.31 22.51
CA GLY A 120 -1.16 -38.62 23.64
C GLY A 120 -1.70 -37.40 24.42
N TRP A 121 -1.70 -36.21 23.81
CA TRP A 121 -2.10 -34.96 24.48
C TRP A 121 -3.62 -34.83 24.63
N ARG A 122 -4.09 -34.61 25.86
CA ARG A 122 -5.52 -34.32 26.14
C ARG A 122 -5.99 -33.01 25.49
N ARG A 123 -5.14 -31.98 25.52
CA ARG A 123 -5.36 -30.66 24.91
C ARG A 123 -4.06 -30.08 24.36
N PHE A 124 -4.19 -29.13 23.44
CA PHE A 124 -3.10 -28.20 23.11
C PHE A 124 -2.76 -27.36 24.34
N ASP A 125 -1.48 -27.03 24.48
CA ASP A 125 -0.89 -26.39 25.66
C ASP A 125 0.40 -25.70 25.20
N LEU A 126 0.25 -24.78 24.22
CA LEU A 126 1.36 -24.24 23.42
C LEU A 126 2.26 -23.28 24.22
N GLN A 127 1.69 -22.57 25.20
CA GLN A 127 2.39 -21.67 26.12
C GLN A 127 3.21 -22.40 27.21
N ASN A 128 3.19 -23.73 27.26
CA ASN A 128 3.86 -24.51 28.31
C ASN A 128 5.35 -24.77 27.95
N PRO A 129 6.34 -24.20 28.66
CA PRO A 129 7.76 -24.31 28.28
C PRO A 129 8.29 -25.75 28.26
N SER A 130 7.69 -26.67 29.03
CA SER A 130 8.06 -28.09 29.01
C SER A 130 7.66 -28.81 27.72
N ARG A 131 6.89 -28.16 26.83
CA ARG A 131 6.47 -28.69 25.53
C ARG A 131 7.11 -27.99 24.34
N THR A 132 7.87 -26.91 24.52
CA THR A 132 8.37 -26.06 23.42
C THR A 132 9.06 -26.87 22.32
N GLU A 133 9.96 -27.81 22.67
CA GLU A 133 10.62 -28.69 21.69
C GLU A 133 9.63 -29.52 20.85
N ARG A 134 8.60 -30.10 21.47
CA ARG A 134 7.55 -30.86 20.79
C ARG A 134 6.58 -29.98 20.01
N ASN A 135 6.39 -28.73 20.44
CA ASN A 135 5.63 -27.73 19.69
C ASN A 135 6.42 -27.33 18.43
N VAL A 136 7.74 -27.12 18.51
CA VAL A 136 8.61 -26.89 17.34
C VAL A 136 8.60 -28.09 16.39
N GLU A 137 8.69 -29.33 16.92
CA GLU A 137 8.54 -30.55 16.13
C GLU A 137 7.20 -30.59 15.38
N MET A 138 6.09 -30.23 16.03
CA MET A 138 4.77 -30.14 15.40
C MET A 138 4.76 -29.16 14.22
N PHE A 139 5.35 -27.97 14.37
CA PHE A 139 5.48 -27.01 13.27
C PHE A 139 6.34 -27.55 12.12
N GLY A 140 7.45 -28.24 12.41
CA GLY A 140 8.27 -28.93 11.41
C GLY A 140 7.60 -30.14 10.74
N VAL A 141 6.46 -30.62 11.25
CA VAL A 141 5.59 -31.61 10.59
C VAL A 141 4.48 -30.91 9.79
N ILE A 142 3.94 -29.80 10.29
CA ILE A 142 2.96 -28.96 9.57
C ILE A 142 3.57 -28.36 8.30
N GLU A 143 4.78 -27.81 8.36
CA GLU A 143 5.54 -27.30 7.20
C GLU A 143 5.60 -28.34 6.07
N LYS A 144 6.03 -29.57 6.41
CA LYS A 144 6.13 -30.68 5.45
C LYS A 144 4.77 -31.07 4.88
N ALA A 145 3.70 -31.02 5.69
CA ALA A 145 2.35 -31.28 5.21
C ALA A 145 1.85 -30.19 4.25
N LEU A 146 2.13 -28.92 4.51
CA LEU A 146 1.76 -27.81 3.62
C LEU A 146 2.48 -27.92 2.27
N ILE A 147 3.79 -28.19 2.26
CA ILE A 147 4.57 -28.40 1.04
C ILE A 147 4.05 -29.62 0.26
N GLN A 148 3.80 -30.74 0.95
CA GLN A 148 3.29 -31.98 0.31
C GLN A 148 1.90 -31.85 -0.32
N ASN A 149 1.09 -30.88 0.09
CA ASN A 149 -0.23 -30.62 -0.47
C ASN A 149 -0.26 -29.36 -1.36
N ASN A 150 0.90 -28.80 -1.69
CA ASN A 150 1.09 -27.59 -2.51
C ASN A 150 0.45 -26.32 -1.91
N CYS A 151 0.22 -26.27 -0.59
CA CYS A 151 -0.20 -25.06 0.11
C CYS A 151 0.94 -24.04 0.27
N VAL A 152 2.19 -24.51 0.24
CA VAL A 152 3.41 -23.67 0.23
C VAL A 152 4.34 -24.17 -0.87
N SER A 153 4.74 -23.28 -1.77
CA SER A 153 5.84 -23.51 -2.71
C SER A 153 7.17 -23.11 -2.07
N ILE A 154 8.20 -23.95 -2.23
CA ILE A 154 9.57 -23.58 -1.85
C ILE A 154 10.12 -22.64 -2.93
N PRO A 155 10.64 -21.44 -2.60
CA PRO A 155 11.27 -20.57 -3.58
C PRO A 155 12.50 -21.23 -4.22
N VAL A 156 12.51 -21.32 -5.55
CA VAL A 156 13.69 -21.61 -6.36
C VAL A 156 14.24 -20.29 -6.89
N VAL A 157 15.43 -19.89 -6.46
CA VAL A 157 15.97 -18.55 -6.64
C VAL A 157 17.19 -18.55 -7.57
N PHE A 158 17.16 -17.70 -8.59
CA PHE A 158 18.32 -17.31 -9.39
C PHE A 158 18.80 -15.94 -8.89
N ILE A 159 20.08 -15.84 -8.51
CA ILE A 159 20.70 -14.55 -8.15
C ILE A 159 21.36 -14.00 -9.42
N ASP A 160 21.02 -12.78 -9.82
CA ASP A 160 21.52 -12.21 -11.06
C ASP A 160 23.04 -11.93 -11.00
N PRO A 161 23.82 -12.24 -12.06
CA PRO A 161 25.27 -12.02 -12.07
C PRO A 161 25.75 -10.57 -11.91
N THR A 162 24.85 -9.58 -11.95
CA THR A 162 25.15 -8.17 -11.62
C THR A 162 25.15 -7.87 -10.11
N VAL A 163 24.67 -8.79 -9.27
CA VAL A 163 24.78 -8.70 -7.80
C VAL A 163 26.26 -8.88 -7.39
N ASP A 164 26.74 -8.05 -6.47
CA ASP A 164 28.11 -8.16 -5.98
C ASP A 164 28.36 -9.47 -5.21
N LEU A 165 29.61 -9.92 -5.18
CA LEU A 165 29.95 -11.25 -4.68
C LEU A 165 29.73 -11.39 -3.15
N GLU A 166 29.84 -10.30 -2.39
CA GLU A 166 29.64 -10.32 -0.94
C GLU A 166 28.14 -10.44 -0.61
N LEU A 167 27.31 -9.62 -1.25
CA LEU A 167 25.86 -9.70 -1.16
C LEU A 167 25.34 -11.03 -1.70
N SER A 168 25.82 -11.51 -2.85
CA SER A 168 25.43 -12.81 -3.43
C SER A 168 25.73 -13.98 -2.47
N SER A 169 26.89 -13.96 -1.81
CA SER A 169 27.24 -14.92 -0.75
C SER A 169 26.32 -14.82 0.47
N ARG A 170 25.98 -13.60 0.91
CA ARG A 170 25.03 -13.37 2.02
C ARG A 170 23.62 -13.85 1.68
N LEU A 171 23.09 -13.48 0.50
CA LEU A 171 21.80 -13.91 -0.03
C LEU A 171 21.72 -15.44 -0.09
N THR A 172 22.77 -16.08 -0.62
CA THR A 172 22.90 -17.54 -0.67
C THR A 172 22.76 -18.18 0.70
N GLY A 173 23.46 -17.65 1.72
CA GLY A 173 23.35 -18.14 3.10
C GLY A 173 21.95 -18.01 3.69
N ILE A 174 21.26 -16.89 3.41
CA ILE A 174 19.88 -16.64 3.85
C ILE A 174 18.89 -17.60 3.16
N ILE A 175 18.95 -17.73 1.83
CA ILE A 175 18.05 -18.60 1.06
C ILE A 175 18.14 -20.05 1.58
N ILE A 176 19.35 -20.55 1.83
CA ILE A 176 19.58 -21.89 2.38
C ILE A 176 19.06 -22.01 3.83
N LYS A 177 19.31 -21.01 4.69
CA LYS A 177 18.76 -20.94 6.07
C LYS A 177 17.23 -21.08 6.07
N HIS A 178 16.55 -20.42 5.14
CA HIS A 178 15.09 -20.43 4.99
C HIS A 178 14.55 -21.52 4.05
N LYS A 179 15.37 -22.54 3.77
CA LYS A 179 15.05 -23.75 3.00
C LYS A 179 14.66 -23.51 1.53
N GLY A 180 14.93 -22.32 0.99
CA GLY A 180 14.84 -22.04 -0.43
C GLY A 180 15.91 -22.81 -1.22
N ALA A 181 15.62 -23.10 -2.47
CA ALA A 181 16.57 -23.68 -3.42
C ALA A 181 17.25 -22.57 -4.24
N ILE A 182 18.48 -22.82 -4.67
CA ILE A 182 19.24 -21.92 -5.55
C ILE A 182 19.46 -22.63 -6.89
N THR A 183 19.37 -21.89 -7.99
CA THR A 183 19.58 -22.38 -9.36
C THR A 183 20.49 -21.44 -10.14
N GLU A 184 21.38 -22.01 -10.95
CA GLU A 184 22.14 -21.27 -11.99
C GLU A 184 21.35 -21.19 -13.31
N ASP A 185 20.32 -22.03 -13.49
CA ASP A 185 19.39 -21.97 -14.61
C ASP A 185 18.24 -21.02 -14.27
N SER A 186 18.18 -19.90 -14.97
CA SER A 186 17.15 -18.86 -14.83
C SER A 186 15.77 -19.29 -15.34
N ILE A 187 15.67 -20.34 -16.16
CA ILE A 187 14.40 -20.89 -16.69
C ILE A 187 13.72 -21.78 -15.64
N MET A 188 14.50 -22.50 -14.82
CA MET A 188 13.98 -23.27 -13.68
C MET A 188 13.69 -22.42 -12.43
N ALA A 189 14.05 -21.14 -12.44
CA ALA A 189 13.85 -20.24 -11.32
C ALA A 189 12.38 -19.83 -11.19
N THR A 190 11.93 -19.64 -9.94
CA THR A 190 10.64 -19.03 -9.59
C THR A 190 10.77 -17.53 -9.26
N HIS A 191 11.99 -17.12 -8.86
CA HIS A 191 12.37 -15.76 -8.50
C HIS A 191 13.74 -15.44 -9.10
N HIS A 192 13.89 -14.25 -9.70
CA HIS A 192 15.16 -13.66 -10.10
C HIS A 192 15.46 -12.49 -9.14
N VAL A 193 16.59 -12.57 -8.43
CA VAL A 193 17.01 -11.58 -7.42
C VAL A 193 18.08 -10.67 -7.98
N TYR A 194 17.76 -9.38 -8.04
CA TYR A 194 18.62 -8.30 -8.56
C TYR A 194 19.27 -7.49 -7.44
N GLY A 195 20.37 -6.79 -7.77
CA GLY A 195 21.01 -5.88 -6.83
C GLY A 195 20.04 -4.76 -6.41
N SER A 196 20.01 -4.43 -5.12
CA SER A 196 19.21 -3.30 -4.67
C SER A 196 19.87 -2.01 -5.10
N LEU A 197 19.12 -1.14 -5.77
CA LEU A 197 19.46 0.29 -5.78
C LEU A 197 19.39 0.82 -4.35
N ALA A 198 20.16 1.87 -4.06
CA ALA A 198 20.26 2.44 -2.72
C ALA A 198 18.88 2.92 -2.24
N SER A 199 18.52 2.58 -1.01
CA SER A 199 17.24 2.95 -0.41
C SER A 199 17.07 4.47 -0.44
N THR A 200 16.05 4.92 -1.18
CA THR A 200 15.28 6.06 -0.69
C THR A 200 14.59 5.60 0.60
N GLU A 201 14.53 6.46 1.61
CA GLU A 201 13.69 6.20 2.78
C GLU A 201 12.24 6.39 2.33
N GLU A 202 11.55 5.30 1.98
CA GLU A 202 10.12 5.36 1.65
C GLU A 202 9.31 5.62 2.92
N ASP A 203 8.51 6.70 2.93
CA ASP A 203 7.54 6.98 3.99
C ASP A 203 6.59 5.80 4.20
N GLU A 204 6.25 5.50 5.45
CA GLU A 204 5.44 4.34 5.81
C GLU A 204 4.12 4.30 5.03
N TRP A 205 3.93 3.22 4.27
CA TRP A 205 2.75 3.01 3.44
C TRP A 205 2.05 1.68 3.68
N MET A 206 0.78 1.65 3.33
CA MET A 206 -0.08 0.47 3.37
C MET A 206 -0.89 0.32 2.08
N ARG A 207 -1.40 -0.89 1.79
CA ARG A 207 -2.37 -1.13 0.71
C ARG A 207 -3.59 -1.93 1.21
N PRO A 208 -4.82 -1.67 0.74
CA PRO A 208 -5.98 -2.51 1.06
C PRO A 208 -5.86 -3.89 0.38
N VAL A 209 -5.99 -4.99 1.13
CA VAL A 209 -5.89 -6.35 0.58
C VAL A 209 -7.17 -7.19 0.73
N MET A 210 -8.05 -6.87 1.70
CA MET A 210 -9.36 -7.52 1.82
C MET A 210 -10.34 -6.62 2.60
N ARG A 211 -11.56 -6.43 2.08
CA ARG A 211 -12.64 -5.69 2.76
C ARG A 211 -13.63 -6.67 3.37
N LYS A 212 -13.97 -6.49 4.65
CA LYS A 212 -14.97 -7.30 5.39
C LYS A 212 -15.84 -6.39 6.26
N ASP A 213 -17.10 -6.26 5.89
CA ASP A 213 -18.08 -5.38 6.51
C ASP A 213 -17.59 -3.92 6.64
N LYS A 214 -17.34 -3.47 7.88
CA LYS A 214 -16.83 -2.15 8.24
C LYS A 214 -15.33 -2.13 8.55
N HIS A 215 -14.61 -3.19 8.19
CA HIS A 215 -13.17 -3.29 8.36
C HIS A 215 -12.47 -3.59 7.03
N VAL A 216 -11.20 -3.20 6.97
CA VAL A 216 -10.30 -3.50 5.86
C VAL A 216 -9.05 -4.12 6.45
N LEU A 217 -8.64 -5.28 5.94
CA LEU A 217 -7.29 -5.80 6.14
C LEU A 217 -6.37 -5.00 5.22
N VAL A 218 -5.40 -4.32 5.83
CA VAL A 218 -4.34 -3.62 5.12
C VAL A 218 -3.02 -4.37 5.30
N HIS A 219 -2.25 -4.39 4.22
CA HIS A 219 -0.88 -4.85 4.19
C HIS A 219 0.08 -3.67 4.38
N TRP A 220 1.20 -3.88 5.06
CA TRP A 220 2.18 -2.85 5.39
C TRP A 220 3.44 -3.02 4.54
N GLY A 221 3.87 -1.94 3.88
CA GLY A 221 5.01 -1.98 2.97
C GLY A 221 6.30 -2.49 3.63
N MET A 222 7.04 -3.34 2.92
CA MET A 222 8.28 -4.00 3.38
C MET A 222 8.09 -4.87 4.64
N HIS A 223 6.88 -5.39 4.89
CA HIS A 223 6.58 -6.34 5.96
C HIS A 223 5.93 -7.61 5.37
N PRO A 224 6.11 -8.80 5.97
CA PRO A 224 5.42 -10.00 5.50
C PRO A 224 3.95 -9.99 5.94
N ASP A 225 3.11 -10.73 5.22
CA ASP A 225 1.64 -10.85 5.41
C ASP A 225 1.17 -11.08 6.86
N SER A 226 2.03 -11.56 7.77
CA SER A 226 1.70 -11.75 9.19
C SER A 226 1.54 -10.43 9.97
N TYR A 227 2.10 -9.33 9.47
CA TYR A 227 1.97 -8.00 10.07
C TYR A 227 0.66 -7.28 9.70
N ASP A 228 -0.05 -7.75 8.66
CA ASP A 228 -1.31 -7.20 8.18
C ASP A 228 -2.32 -6.94 9.32
N SER A 229 -3.00 -5.80 9.25
CA SER A 229 -3.87 -5.31 10.32
C SER A 229 -5.29 -5.00 9.84
N TRP A 230 -6.27 -5.31 10.68
CA TRP A 230 -7.67 -4.95 10.44
C TRP A 230 -7.93 -3.53 10.96
N LEU A 231 -8.06 -2.57 10.06
CA LEU A 231 -8.44 -1.19 10.32
C LEU A 231 -9.94 -0.96 10.08
N SER A 232 -10.49 0.18 10.51
CA SER A 232 -11.86 0.57 10.12
C SER A 232 -11.91 0.93 8.65
N SER A 233 -13.04 0.68 7.98
CA SER A 233 -13.32 1.22 6.65
C SER A 233 -13.44 2.74 6.59
N SER A 234 -13.38 3.44 7.73
CA SER A 234 -13.29 4.90 7.81
C SER A 234 -11.86 5.43 7.95
N ASP A 235 -10.88 4.55 8.19
CA ASP A 235 -9.49 4.90 8.49
C ASP A 235 -8.54 4.53 7.33
N VAL A 236 -9.09 4.13 6.18
CA VAL A 236 -8.37 3.62 5.00
C VAL A 236 -8.89 4.31 3.74
N GLU A 237 -8.04 5.12 3.12
CA GLU A 237 -8.35 5.86 1.89
C GLU A 237 -8.02 5.02 0.65
N GLY A 238 -8.96 4.17 0.23
CA GLY A 238 -8.85 3.38 -0.99
C GLY A 238 -9.76 2.15 -0.98
N ASP A 239 -9.94 1.56 -2.16
CA ASP A 239 -10.60 0.26 -2.31
C ASP A 239 -9.58 -0.87 -2.48
N VAL A 240 -10.06 -2.12 -2.42
CA VAL A 240 -9.20 -3.30 -2.60
C VAL A 240 -8.99 -3.53 -4.09
N GLU A 241 -7.77 -3.27 -4.55
CA GLU A 241 -7.33 -3.59 -5.90
C GLU A 241 -7.03 -5.08 -6.05
N ASP A 242 -7.56 -5.69 -7.12
CA ASP A 242 -7.24 -7.06 -7.53
C ASP A 242 -5.72 -7.24 -7.69
N VAL A 243 -5.20 -8.41 -7.31
CA VAL A 243 -3.77 -8.71 -7.47
C VAL A 243 -3.45 -8.82 -8.97
N PRO A 244 -2.57 -7.97 -9.52
CA PRO A 244 -2.28 -7.98 -10.96
C PRO A 244 -1.60 -9.29 -11.37
N HIS A 245 -1.90 -9.77 -12.59
CA HIS A 245 -1.24 -10.94 -13.15
C HIS A 245 0.21 -10.62 -13.54
N VAL A 246 1.12 -10.91 -12.62
CA VAL A 246 2.56 -10.85 -12.88
C VAL A 246 3.02 -12.15 -13.53
N GLU A 247 3.65 -12.05 -14.70
CA GLU A 247 4.27 -13.20 -15.36
C GLU A 247 5.41 -13.75 -14.49
N ARG A 248 5.40 -15.06 -14.24
CA ARG A 248 6.48 -15.75 -13.51
C ARG A 248 7.68 -15.97 -14.46
N PRO A 249 8.94 -15.91 -13.96
CA PRO A 249 9.36 -15.77 -12.57
C PRO A 249 9.22 -14.33 -12.02
N TRP A 250 9.05 -14.21 -10.70
CA TRP A 250 9.11 -12.89 -10.06
C TRP A 250 10.48 -12.25 -10.28
N ARG A 251 10.49 -10.95 -10.54
CA ARG A 251 11.70 -10.14 -10.66
C ARG A 251 11.76 -9.21 -9.46
N VAL A 252 12.65 -9.48 -8.50
CA VAL A 252 12.70 -8.74 -7.22
C VAL A 252 14.10 -8.21 -6.90
N HIS A 253 14.21 -7.12 -6.14
CA HIS A 253 15.51 -6.70 -5.60
C HIS A 253 15.90 -7.47 -4.33
N ALA A 254 17.19 -7.46 -4.00
CA ALA A 254 17.80 -8.17 -2.88
C ALA A 254 17.13 -7.95 -1.51
N GLY A 255 16.40 -6.84 -1.32
CA GLY A 255 15.61 -6.57 -0.11
C GLY A 255 14.70 -7.72 0.28
N TRP A 256 14.06 -8.39 -0.71
CA TRP A 256 13.13 -9.50 -0.48
C TRP A 256 13.73 -10.64 0.36
N VAL A 257 15.00 -10.99 0.08
CA VAL A 257 15.75 -12.00 0.82
C VAL A 257 16.33 -11.41 2.12
N LEU A 258 16.84 -10.18 2.07
CA LEU A 258 17.44 -9.53 3.24
C LEU A 258 16.43 -9.36 4.38
N ASP A 259 15.20 -8.95 4.07
CA ASP A 259 14.14 -8.80 5.05
C ASP A 259 13.53 -10.14 5.47
N THR A 260 13.57 -11.18 4.61
CA THR A 260 13.27 -12.57 5.01
C THR A 260 14.17 -13.03 6.17
N ASP A 261 15.45 -12.61 6.19
CA ASP A 261 16.36 -12.86 7.32
C ASP A 261 15.97 -12.11 8.60
N VAL A 262 15.46 -10.89 8.45
CA VAL A 262 15.07 -9.98 9.54
C VAL A 262 13.74 -10.38 10.18
N PHE A 263 12.72 -10.74 9.40
CA PHE A 263 11.40 -11.13 9.90
C PHE A 263 11.26 -12.62 10.19
N ASN A 264 12.19 -13.44 9.70
CA ASN A 264 12.15 -14.91 9.75
C ASN A 264 10.89 -15.51 9.09
N GLU A 265 10.42 -14.88 8.02
CA GLU A 265 9.26 -15.25 7.20
C GLU A 265 9.56 -14.84 5.75
N TRP A 266 9.13 -15.63 4.76
CA TRP A 266 9.30 -15.24 3.37
C TRP A 266 8.45 -14.00 3.06
N MET A 267 9.09 -12.96 2.51
CA MET A 267 8.46 -11.66 2.25
C MET A 267 7.50 -11.70 1.07
N ASN A 268 6.52 -10.79 1.05
CA ASN A 268 5.58 -10.63 -0.05
C ASN A 268 6.31 -10.14 -1.31
N GLU A 269 6.21 -10.86 -2.42
CA GLU A 269 7.01 -10.58 -3.62
C GLU A 269 6.61 -9.27 -4.33
N GLU A 270 5.36 -8.80 -4.16
CA GLU A 270 4.83 -7.59 -4.82
C GLU A 270 5.60 -6.32 -4.42
N ASP A 271 6.07 -6.26 -3.19
CA ASP A 271 6.73 -5.09 -2.60
C ASP A 271 8.11 -4.83 -3.19
N TYR A 272 8.82 -5.91 -3.49
CA TYR A 272 10.20 -5.89 -3.93
C TYR A 272 10.33 -5.99 -5.46
N CYS A 273 9.21 -5.93 -6.19
CA CYS A 273 9.19 -6.06 -7.65
C CYS A 273 10.05 -5.00 -8.36
N VAL A 274 10.79 -5.43 -9.38
CA VAL A 274 11.60 -4.55 -10.24
C VAL A 274 11.39 -4.81 -11.72
N ASN A 275 11.46 -3.75 -12.52
CA ASN A 275 11.36 -3.85 -13.98
C ASN A 275 12.68 -4.30 -14.63
N GLU A 276 12.73 -4.34 -15.96
CA GLU A 276 13.92 -4.72 -16.75
C GLU A 276 15.16 -3.83 -16.50
N ARG A 277 14.99 -2.64 -15.92
CA ARG A 277 16.06 -1.69 -15.60
C ARG A 277 16.44 -1.71 -14.12
N ASN A 278 15.97 -2.72 -13.38
CA ASN A 278 16.15 -2.90 -11.93
C ASN A 278 15.62 -1.70 -11.09
N LEU A 279 14.68 -0.94 -11.64
CA LEU A 279 13.95 0.11 -10.91
C LEU A 279 12.72 -0.52 -10.21
N PRO A 280 12.33 -0.05 -9.01
CA PRO A 280 11.11 -0.50 -8.33
C PRO A 280 9.86 -0.40 -9.21
N LEU A 281 9.00 -1.41 -9.11
CA LEU A 281 7.75 -1.54 -9.86
C LEU A 281 6.57 -1.57 -8.89
N ILE A 282 5.90 -0.44 -8.72
CA ILE A 282 4.70 -0.31 -7.90
C ILE A 282 3.52 -0.92 -8.67
N LEU A 283 2.97 -2.02 -8.15
CA LEU A 283 1.93 -2.81 -8.82
C LEU A 283 0.49 -2.44 -8.41
N ARG A 284 0.31 -1.83 -7.23
CA ARG A 284 -0.99 -1.40 -6.68
C ARG A 284 -0.87 -0.07 -5.93
N GLN A 285 -1.97 0.65 -5.71
CA GLN A 285 -1.94 1.94 -5.01
C GLN A 285 -1.37 1.82 -3.58
N ARG A 286 -0.34 2.63 -3.30
CA ARG A 286 0.24 2.80 -1.96
C ARG A 286 -0.42 3.98 -1.25
N ILE A 287 -0.98 3.74 -0.06
CA ILE A 287 -1.51 4.76 0.84
C ILE A 287 -0.40 5.10 1.84
N HIS A 288 0.24 6.26 1.68
CA HIS A 288 1.24 6.73 2.63
C HIS A 288 0.56 7.34 3.87
N LEU A 289 1.05 7.00 5.06
CA LEU A 289 0.66 7.69 6.28
C LEU A 289 1.28 9.09 6.27
N GLN A 290 0.46 10.13 6.07
CA GLN A 290 0.88 11.45 6.52
C GLN A 290 0.93 11.43 8.04
N GLU A 291 2.14 11.51 8.61
CA GLU A 291 2.28 12.18 9.89
C GLU A 291 1.75 13.59 9.72
N ASP A 292 0.57 13.85 10.29
CA ASP A 292 -0.01 15.18 10.42
C ASP A 292 1.03 16.03 11.15
N GLN A 293 1.81 16.82 10.39
CA GLN A 293 2.79 17.74 10.98
C GLN A 293 2.03 18.59 11.98
N VAL A 294 2.47 18.58 13.25
CA VAL A 294 1.86 19.39 14.31
C VAL A 294 2.14 20.86 14.02
N CYS A 295 1.35 21.40 13.10
CA CYS A 295 1.21 22.80 12.83
C CYS A 295 0.78 23.41 14.16
N ASP A 296 1.69 24.18 14.77
CA ASP A 296 1.53 24.81 16.08
C ASP A 296 0.57 26.02 16.01
N SER A 297 -0.58 25.77 15.39
CA SER A 297 -1.75 26.61 15.23
C SER A 297 -2.44 26.78 16.57
N LYS A 298 -1.78 27.52 17.45
CA LYS A 298 -2.30 27.99 18.73
C LYS A 298 -3.54 28.85 18.48
N SER A 299 -4.69 28.18 18.36
CA SER A 299 -5.99 28.74 18.01
C SER A 299 -6.50 29.63 19.15
N THR A 300 -6.06 30.89 19.16
CA THR A 300 -6.46 31.87 20.16
C THR A 300 -7.97 32.12 20.05
N PRO A 301 -8.76 31.87 21.12
CA PRO A 301 -10.21 31.81 20.99
C PRO A 301 -10.82 33.20 20.79
N LEU A 302 -11.62 33.33 19.72
CA LEU A 302 -12.31 34.55 19.28
C LEU A 302 -13.13 35.22 20.40
N LYS A 303 -12.57 36.22 21.08
CA LYS A 303 -13.30 37.03 22.07
C LYS A 303 -14.27 37.98 21.38
N LYS A 304 -15.55 37.84 21.76
CA LYS A 304 -16.70 38.54 21.15
C LYS A 304 -16.56 40.08 21.21
N ARG A 305 -16.74 40.75 20.06
CA ARG A 305 -16.81 42.22 19.93
C ARG A 305 -17.76 42.84 20.96
N ARG A 306 -17.28 43.82 21.73
CA ARG A 306 -18.13 44.78 22.47
C ARG A 306 -17.79 46.21 22.10
N ARG A 307 -18.83 47.05 22.14
CA ARG A 307 -19.03 48.33 21.45
C ARG A 307 -17.94 49.40 21.66
N SER A 308 -17.79 50.23 20.64
CA SER A 308 -16.95 51.43 20.54
C SER A 308 -17.29 52.55 21.54
N PRO A 309 -16.29 53.33 22.00
CA PRO A 309 -16.47 54.67 22.53
C PRO A 309 -16.27 55.75 21.43
N SER A 310 -16.89 56.92 21.63
CA SER A 310 -16.75 58.13 20.78
C SER A 310 -15.82 59.16 21.49
N PRO A 311 -15.46 60.32 20.89
CA PRO A 311 -14.18 60.98 21.17
C PRO A 311 -14.10 61.82 22.46
N SER A 312 -12.85 62.04 22.91
CA SER A 312 -12.49 62.80 24.12
C SER A 312 -12.31 64.31 23.88
N THR A 313 -12.67 65.14 24.85
CA THR A 313 -12.46 66.60 24.85
C THR A 313 -11.46 67.06 25.92
N ASP A 314 -10.42 67.79 25.48
CA ASP A 314 -9.58 68.84 26.13
C ASP A 314 -9.23 68.80 27.65
N GLY A 315 -7.99 69.16 28.04
CA GLY A 315 -7.53 68.97 29.45
C GLY A 315 -6.19 69.52 30.00
N ARG A 316 -5.43 70.38 29.29
CA ARG A 316 -4.33 71.28 29.78
C ARG A 316 -3.34 70.86 30.94
N LYS A 317 -2.04 70.81 30.55
CA LYS A 317 -0.83 71.49 31.16
C LYS A 317 0.01 70.92 32.36
N LYS A 318 1.34 70.91 32.09
CA LYS A 318 2.54 71.39 32.88
C LYS A 318 3.40 70.46 33.80
N GLY A 319 4.72 70.39 33.48
CA GLY A 319 5.88 70.13 34.40
C GLY A 319 6.76 68.90 34.02
N LYS A 320 7.98 68.99 33.43
CA LYS A 320 9.35 69.37 33.95
C LYS A 320 9.73 68.66 35.28
N LYS A 321 10.85 67.92 35.46
CA LYS A 321 12.08 67.52 34.69
C LYS A 321 12.50 66.08 35.14
N GLY A 322 13.41 65.29 34.55
CA GLY A 322 14.28 65.36 33.35
C GLY A 322 15.55 64.46 33.45
N ARG A 323 16.30 64.26 32.34
CA ARG A 323 17.47 63.33 32.11
C ARG A 323 17.08 61.83 32.01
N ARG A 324 17.74 60.97 31.21
CA ARG A 324 19.01 61.05 30.41
C ARG A 324 18.80 60.57 28.95
N ARG A 325 19.86 60.53 28.11
CA ARG A 325 19.82 60.24 26.64
C ARG A 325 19.83 58.73 26.30
N GLY A 326 19.23 58.38 25.16
CA GLY A 326 19.41 57.14 24.38
C GLY A 326 18.31 57.03 23.32
N GLN A 327 18.65 56.86 22.03
CA GLN A 327 17.68 56.81 20.93
C GLN A 327 18.30 56.20 19.66
N GLN A 328 17.73 55.09 19.18
CA GLN A 328 17.56 54.58 17.79
C GLN A 328 16.87 53.21 17.96
N GLU A 329 15.66 53.04 17.41
CA GLU A 329 15.39 52.36 16.12
C GLU A 329 15.57 50.83 16.22
N GLU A 330 14.44 50.11 16.26
CA GLU A 330 14.37 48.65 16.14
C GLU A 330 14.24 48.30 14.66
N GLU A 331 15.07 47.39 14.17
CA GLU A 331 15.09 46.96 12.76
C GLU A 331 13.95 45.96 12.47
N PRO A 332 13.34 45.98 11.27
CA PRO A 332 12.52 44.88 10.79
C PRO A 332 13.43 43.70 10.39
N GLU A 333 13.02 42.47 10.71
CA GLU A 333 13.74 41.26 10.27
C GLU A 333 13.76 41.17 8.73
N GLU A 334 14.94 40.93 8.14
CA GLU A 334 15.14 41.01 6.69
C GLU A 334 14.72 39.73 5.95
N ASP A 335 14.07 39.91 4.80
CA ASP A 335 13.71 38.84 3.86
C ASP A 335 14.94 38.41 3.04
N LEU A 336 15.53 37.28 3.43
CA LEU A 336 16.73 36.70 2.81
C LEU A 336 16.50 36.10 1.41
N THR A 337 15.32 36.22 0.80
CA THR A 337 15.04 35.73 -0.57
C THR A 337 14.99 36.84 -1.63
N LYS A 338 15.09 38.10 -1.19
CA LYS A 338 14.83 39.29 -2.02
C LYS A 338 15.82 39.56 -3.17
N ASP A 339 17.03 39.02 -3.08
CA ASP A 339 18.12 39.23 -4.05
C ASP A 339 18.43 37.96 -4.91
N MET A 340 17.50 36.99 -4.99
CA MET A 340 17.60 35.93 -5.99
C MET A 340 17.09 36.43 -7.36
N GLU A 341 18.01 36.55 -8.32
CA GLU A 341 17.71 37.00 -9.68
C GLU A 341 16.97 35.92 -10.49
N ASP A 342 15.92 36.32 -11.23
CA ASP A 342 15.10 35.41 -12.05
C ASP A 342 15.96 34.68 -13.11
N PRO A 343 15.81 33.35 -13.28
CA PRO A 343 16.59 32.60 -14.25
C PRO A 343 16.25 33.02 -15.68
N THR A 344 17.26 33.48 -16.42
CA THR A 344 17.12 33.98 -17.79
C THR A 344 16.50 32.91 -18.71
N PRO A 345 15.41 33.21 -19.44
CA PRO A 345 14.76 32.21 -20.29
C PRO A 345 15.70 31.80 -21.44
N VAL A 346 16.12 30.54 -21.46
CA VAL A 346 16.99 29.96 -22.50
C VAL A 346 16.15 29.44 -23.67
N PRO A 347 16.22 30.04 -24.88
CA PRO A 347 15.50 29.54 -26.04
C PRO A 347 16.34 28.50 -26.77
N ASN A 348 16.17 27.20 -26.44
CA ASN A 348 16.81 26.14 -27.23
C ASN A 348 15.96 24.87 -27.35
N MET A 349 15.04 24.86 -28.33
CA MET A 349 14.50 23.62 -28.89
C MET A 349 15.44 23.12 -30.01
N GLU A 350 16.42 22.28 -29.67
CA GLU A 350 17.21 21.58 -30.68
C GLU A 350 16.37 20.50 -31.37
N VAL A 351 16.01 20.75 -32.63
CA VAL A 351 15.33 19.78 -33.49
C VAL A 351 16.36 18.76 -33.97
N VAL A 352 16.48 17.64 -33.26
CA VAL A 352 17.35 16.51 -33.64
C VAL A 352 16.96 15.99 -35.03
N THR A 353 17.72 16.41 -36.03
CA THR A 353 17.40 16.16 -37.43
C THR A 353 18.08 14.88 -37.90
N LEU A 354 17.31 13.80 -38.01
CA LEU A 354 17.76 12.55 -38.64
C LEU A 354 18.03 12.78 -40.15
N PRO A 355 19.17 12.31 -40.69
CA PRO A 355 19.58 12.63 -42.06
C PRO A 355 18.70 11.93 -43.10
N LYS A 356 18.02 12.72 -43.95
CA LYS A 356 17.29 12.21 -45.12
C LYS A 356 18.25 11.95 -46.28
N ASN A 357 18.18 10.76 -46.87
CA ASN A 357 18.73 10.51 -48.21
C ASN A 357 17.70 10.93 -49.29
N VAL A 358 18.16 11.17 -50.51
CA VAL A 358 17.51 12.13 -51.44
C VAL A 358 16.71 11.45 -52.56
N ASN A 359 15.45 11.90 -52.82
CA ASN A 359 15.03 12.31 -54.18
C ASN A 359 13.62 12.96 -54.35
N LEU A 360 13.65 14.13 -55.01
CA LEU A 360 12.76 14.62 -56.09
C LEU A 360 11.27 15.04 -55.89
N LYS A 361 10.98 16.22 -56.49
CA LYS A 361 9.70 16.73 -57.05
C LYS A 361 8.61 17.31 -56.12
N LYS A 362 8.88 18.54 -55.66
CA LYS A 362 8.11 19.77 -55.97
C LYS A 362 6.75 19.58 -56.69
N ASP A 363 5.65 19.90 -56.01
CA ASP A 363 4.78 21.08 -56.19
C ASP A 363 3.73 21.07 -55.03
N SER A 364 3.53 22.16 -54.29
CA SER A 364 2.50 23.21 -54.43
C SER A 364 1.24 23.02 -53.54
N GLU A 365 0.75 24.16 -53.03
CA GLU A 365 -0.65 24.45 -52.61
C GLU A 365 -1.14 24.09 -51.19
N ASN A 366 -1.42 25.13 -50.39
CA ASN A 366 -2.23 25.07 -49.17
C ASN A 366 -3.70 25.33 -49.52
N THR A 367 -4.61 24.38 -49.36
CA THR A 367 -6.05 24.63 -49.09
C THR A 367 -6.76 23.34 -48.64
N PRO A 368 -7.74 23.40 -47.73
CA PRO A 368 -8.54 22.24 -47.34
C PRO A 368 -9.71 22.01 -48.31
N VAL A 369 -9.83 20.80 -48.87
CA VAL A 369 -10.97 20.39 -49.72
C VAL A 369 -12.06 19.77 -48.86
N LYS A 370 -13.32 20.14 -49.12
CA LYS A 370 -14.46 19.97 -48.21
C LYS A 370 -15.51 18.97 -48.73
N GLY A 371 -15.47 17.74 -48.21
CA GLY A 371 -16.58 16.79 -48.21
C GLY A 371 -16.83 16.01 -49.51
N GLY A 372 -17.22 14.73 -49.37
CA GLY A 372 -17.67 13.88 -50.47
C GLY A 372 -18.04 12.47 -49.98
N ILE A 373 -19.32 12.09 -50.10
CA ILE A 373 -19.85 10.76 -49.77
C ILE A 373 -20.35 10.10 -51.05
N MET A 374 -19.81 8.91 -51.39
CA MET A 374 -20.41 7.83 -52.18
C MET A 374 -19.77 6.51 -51.67
N ALA A 375 -20.49 5.46 -51.27
CA ALA A 375 -21.40 4.58 -52.04
C ALA A 375 -20.60 3.69 -53.04
N ASP A 376 -20.81 2.37 -53.17
CA ASP A 376 -21.74 1.38 -52.55
C ASP A 376 -21.24 -0.07 -52.86
N LEU A 377 -22.06 -1.12 -52.57
CA LEU A 377 -21.90 -2.57 -52.83
C LEU A 377 -21.01 -3.29 -51.79
N GLY A 378 -21.41 -4.34 -51.04
CA GLY A 378 -22.58 -5.25 -51.01
C GLY A 378 -22.08 -6.66 -50.57
N LYS A 379 -22.80 -7.65 -50.03
CA LYS A 379 -24.20 -8.02 -49.70
C LYS A 379 -24.12 -9.22 -48.70
N GLU A 380 -25.08 -9.68 -47.88
CA GLU A 380 -26.43 -9.24 -47.45
C GLU A 380 -26.89 -10.01 -46.18
N GLU A 381 -27.88 -9.46 -45.47
CA GLU A 381 -28.99 -10.07 -44.68
C GLU A 381 -28.81 -11.29 -43.73
N ASP A 382 -29.06 -11.07 -42.42
CA ASP A 382 -30.25 -11.59 -41.70
C ASP A 382 -30.57 -10.68 -40.47
N GLU A 383 -31.79 -10.70 -39.92
CA GLU A 383 -32.31 -9.71 -38.95
C GLU A 383 -32.50 -10.24 -37.49
N GLY A 384 -32.65 -9.33 -36.50
CA GLY A 384 -32.85 -9.76 -35.09
C GLY A 384 -33.15 -8.71 -33.99
N ARG A 385 -33.06 -7.41 -34.30
CA ARG A 385 -33.73 -6.25 -33.67
C ARG A 385 -34.13 -6.24 -32.17
N SER A 386 -33.57 -5.28 -31.42
CA SER A 386 -34.24 -4.52 -30.33
C SER A 386 -33.54 -3.17 -30.12
N GLU A 387 -34.24 -2.13 -29.64
CA GLU A 387 -33.98 -0.73 -30.06
C GLU A 387 -33.87 0.33 -28.93
N ILE A 388 -32.88 1.25 -29.08
CA ILE A 388 -33.00 2.74 -28.95
C ILE A 388 -33.24 3.33 -27.52
N PRO A 389 -32.82 4.59 -27.18
CA PRO A 389 -32.27 5.67 -28.03
C PRO A 389 -30.86 6.20 -27.67
N ARG A 390 -30.30 6.99 -28.61
CA ARG A 390 -29.31 8.04 -28.36
C ARG A 390 -29.98 9.42 -28.40
N LEU A 391 -29.42 10.38 -27.66
CA LEU A 391 -29.56 11.84 -27.80
C LEU A 391 -28.12 12.39 -27.62
N SER A 392 -27.45 12.96 -28.64
CA SER A 392 -27.59 14.31 -29.21
C SER A 392 -27.15 15.44 -28.24
N GLU A 393 -26.22 16.35 -28.56
CA GLU A 393 -25.28 16.47 -29.70
C GLU A 393 -24.25 17.60 -29.42
N GLY A 394 -23.06 17.56 -30.04
CA GLY A 394 -22.03 18.63 -29.97
C GLY A 394 -20.97 18.45 -28.86
N GLU A 395 -19.68 18.79 -29.05
CA GLU A 395 -18.98 19.36 -30.23
C GLU A 395 -17.59 18.72 -30.45
N ASP A 396 -17.54 17.42 -30.82
CA ASP A 396 -16.27 16.74 -31.13
C ASP A 396 -15.68 17.15 -32.50
N ASN A 397 -15.18 18.38 -32.59
CA ASN A 397 -14.35 18.86 -33.69
C ASN A 397 -12.85 18.57 -33.44
N ILE A 398 -12.57 17.41 -32.83
CA ILE A 398 -11.21 16.94 -32.52
C ILE A 398 -10.57 16.47 -33.82
N THR A 399 -9.61 17.25 -34.34
CA THR A 399 -8.80 16.85 -35.51
C THR A 399 -8.03 15.57 -35.20
N GLU A 400 -8.15 14.56 -36.07
CA GLU A 400 -7.47 13.26 -35.87
C GLU A 400 -5.95 13.45 -35.64
N GLN A 401 -5.46 12.91 -34.53
CA GLN A 401 -4.07 13.02 -34.14
C GLN A 401 -3.19 12.08 -34.98
N THR A 402 -2.67 12.61 -36.09
CA THR A 402 -1.86 11.85 -37.07
C THR A 402 -0.51 11.30 -36.55
N HIS A 403 -0.04 11.73 -35.38
CA HIS A 403 1.26 11.37 -34.82
C HIS A 403 1.18 11.20 -33.28
N HIS A 404 1.81 10.15 -32.74
CA HIS A 404 1.92 9.98 -31.29
C HIS A 404 2.69 11.13 -30.64
N ILE A 405 2.06 11.83 -29.70
CA ILE A 405 2.69 12.86 -28.88
C ILE A 405 3.23 12.19 -27.62
N ILE A 406 4.54 12.27 -27.40
CA ILE A 406 5.17 11.83 -26.16
C ILE A 406 5.10 13.00 -25.17
N ILE A 407 4.28 12.87 -24.14
CA ILE A 407 4.12 13.88 -23.08
C ILE A 407 5.31 13.77 -22.11
N PRO A 408 6.14 14.82 -21.92
CA PRO A 408 7.29 14.76 -21.00
C PRO A 408 6.85 14.62 -19.54
N SER A 409 7.58 13.81 -18.75
CA SER A 409 7.22 13.50 -17.36
C SER A 409 7.06 14.73 -16.45
N TYR A 410 7.79 15.82 -16.71
CA TYR A 410 7.66 17.09 -15.96
C TYR A 410 6.36 17.87 -16.25
N THR A 411 5.53 17.42 -17.19
CA THR A 411 4.20 17.99 -17.48
C THR A 411 3.04 17.19 -16.85
N SER A 412 3.35 16.11 -16.11
CA SER A 412 2.37 15.24 -15.44
C SER A 412 1.45 15.93 -14.42
N TRP A 413 1.78 17.16 -13.99
CA TRP A 413 0.93 17.98 -13.11
C TRP A 413 -0.24 18.65 -13.84
N PHE A 414 -0.20 18.73 -15.17
CA PHE A 414 -1.23 19.40 -15.98
C PHE A 414 -2.26 18.39 -16.52
N ASN A 415 -3.55 18.73 -16.44
CA ASN A 415 -4.65 17.88 -16.89
C ASN A 415 -5.81 18.73 -17.40
N TYR A 416 -6.25 18.51 -18.64
CA TYR A 416 -7.40 19.21 -19.25
C TYR A 416 -8.70 19.10 -18.45
N ASN A 417 -8.87 18.04 -17.66
CA ASN A 417 -10.09 17.78 -16.89
C ASN A 417 -10.03 18.30 -15.43
N SER A 418 -8.90 18.85 -14.96
CA SER A 418 -8.75 19.26 -13.57
C SER A 418 -7.68 20.35 -13.35
N ILE A 419 -8.11 21.50 -12.82
CA ILE A 419 -7.23 22.66 -12.59
C ILE A 419 -6.30 22.42 -11.39
N HIS A 420 -5.00 22.32 -11.67
CA HIS A 420 -3.96 22.01 -10.70
C HIS A 420 -3.63 23.16 -9.74
N SER A 421 -2.94 22.85 -8.64
CA SER A 421 -2.51 23.83 -7.62
C SER A 421 -1.52 24.88 -8.17
N ILE A 422 -0.71 24.49 -9.16
CA ILE A 422 0.26 25.37 -9.85
C ILE A 422 -0.48 26.43 -10.67
N GLU A 423 -1.54 26.06 -11.40
CA GLU A 423 -2.35 26.99 -12.21
C GLU A 423 -3.04 28.04 -11.32
N LYS A 424 -3.60 27.60 -10.19
CA LYS A 424 -4.23 28.47 -9.19
C LYS A 424 -3.25 29.44 -8.51
N ARG A 425 -1.96 29.08 -8.45
CA ARG A 425 -0.87 29.95 -7.97
C ARG A 425 -0.37 30.92 -9.05
N ALA A 426 -0.32 30.48 -10.31
CA ALA A 426 0.18 31.27 -11.43
C ALA A 426 -0.84 32.31 -11.96
N LEU A 427 -2.13 31.97 -11.95
CA LEU A 427 -3.24 32.80 -12.47
C LEU A 427 -4.33 33.05 -11.42
N PRO A 428 -3.99 33.53 -10.20
CA PRO A 428 -4.89 33.61 -9.05
C PRO A 428 -6.09 34.52 -9.29
N GLU A 429 -6.04 35.46 -10.24
CA GLU A 429 -7.14 36.37 -10.51
C GLU A 429 -8.37 35.67 -11.12
N PHE A 430 -8.18 34.56 -11.85
CA PHE A 430 -9.27 33.72 -12.39
C PHE A 430 -10.00 32.90 -11.31
N PHE A 431 -9.36 32.70 -10.16
CA PHE A 431 -9.93 31.98 -9.00
C PHE A 431 -10.40 32.91 -7.89
N SER A 432 -10.08 34.21 -7.99
CA SER A 432 -10.33 35.20 -6.94
C SER A 432 -11.79 35.62 -6.77
N GLY A 433 -12.66 35.34 -7.75
CA GLY A 433 -14.05 35.81 -7.80
C GLY A 433 -14.25 37.32 -7.94
N LYS A 434 -13.17 38.12 -8.01
CA LYS A 434 -13.21 39.59 -8.03
C LYS A 434 -13.58 40.16 -9.40
N ASN A 435 -13.18 39.48 -10.47
CA ASN A 435 -13.37 39.91 -11.85
C ASN A 435 -14.42 39.04 -12.56
N LYS A 436 -15.56 39.62 -12.93
CA LYS A 436 -16.67 38.89 -13.58
C LYS A 436 -16.35 38.32 -14.98
N SER A 437 -15.21 38.69 -15.56
CA SER A 437 -14.73 38.25 -16.87
C SER A 437 -13.47 37.37 -16.79
N LYS A 438 -13.14 36.87 -15.60
CA LYS A 438 -12.06 35.90 -15.38
C LYS A 438 -12.58 34.80 -14.45
N THR A 439 -13.21 33.81 -15.05
CA THR A 439 -13.76 32.60 -14.43
C THR A 439 -12.82 31.41 -14.65
N PRO A 440 -12.90 30.35 -13.82
CA PRO A 440 -12.20 29.09 -14.07
C PRO A 440 -12.89 28.23 -15.14
N GLU A 441 -14.15 28.55 -15.43
CA GLU A 441 -14.96 28.01 -16.52
C GLU A 441 -14.74 28.88 -17.78
N MET A 442 -14.61 28.24 -18.95
CA MET A 442 -14.57 28.88 -20.29
C MET A 442 -15.91 28.73 -21.01
#